data_AF-A0A2H0NC70-F1
#
_entry.id   AF-A0A2H0NC70-F1
#
_cell.length_a   1.000
_cell.length_b   1.000
_cell.length_c   1.000
_cell.angle_alpha   90.00
_cell.angle_beta   90.00
_cell.angle_gamma   90.00
#
_symmetry.space_group_name_H-M   'P 1'
#
loop_
_entity.id
_entity.type
_entity.pdbx_description
1 polymer ?
#
loop_
_entity_poly.entity_id
_entity_poly.type
_entity_poly.pdbx_seq_one_letter_code
_entity_poly.pdbx_strand_id
1 'polypeptide(L)'
;MLVNNSRGITLVGLIITVGILAILFGVAYATINPVTRLKNAEDEARRHDILFLSDALFQYARDHRGVLPVLGEITTNKKVICSAQGALRSCAGDNEYCILIDDQDFFDDYLSELPIDPDLTSDTNTGYYLQKDSDTGYLIVGACSTNGNAITHKSAIKVSCAAYGGGYCWYFASSVNQTCNTVCANNDLVCVPNVTPGPDTGPRSFYFCSLNKVFDSCSGGCTDEAGSNRPPTVNPTTGACEIYYPDLSCTYSSASYKNICPCQ
;
A
#
# COMPACT_ATOMS: atom_id res chain seq x y z
N MET A 1 48.28 32.94 -41.01
CA MET A 1 49.22 32.92 -39.86
C MET A 1 48.48 32.35 -38.66
N LEU A 2 48.78 31.11 -38.27
CA LEU A 2 48.37 30.55 -36.98
C LEU A 2 49.67 30.29 -36.22
N VAL A 3 49.94 31.12 -35.22
CA VAL A 3 51.10 30.94 -34.33
C VAL A 3 50.72 29.81 -33.37
N ASN A 4 51.31 28.64 -33.55
CA ASN A 4 51.13 27.50 -32.66
C ASN A 4 52.10 27.66 -31.46
N ASN A 5 51.61 28.20 -30.36
CA ASN A 5 52.37 28.38 -29.11
C ASN A 5 52.31 27.11 -28.25
N SER A 6 52.96 26.03 -28.71
CA SER A 6 53.07 24.78 -27.96
C SER A 6 54.17 24.91 -26.90
N ARG A 7 53.83 25.55 -25.76
CA ARG A 7 54.65 25.51 -24.55
C ARG A 7 54.51 24.12 -23.92
N GLY A 8 55.57 23.31 -24.02
CA GLY A 8 55.63 22.00 -23.36
C GLY A 8 55.67 22.15 -21.83
N ILE A 9 55.03 21.22 -21.13
CA ILE A 9 55.13 21.09 -19.67
C ILE A 9 56.58 20.75 -19.33
N THR A 10 57.19 21.53 -18.44
CA THR A 10 58.55 21.23 -17.95
C THR A 10 58.51 20.02 -17.02
N LEU A 11 59.59 19.25 -16.94
CA LEU A 11 59.69 18.10 -16.02
C LEU A 11 59.42 18.52 -14.56
N VAL A 12 59.88 19.71 -14.17
CA VAL A 12 59.59 20.33 -12.87
C VAL A 12 58.10 20.67 -12.73
N GLY A 13 57.48 21.21 -13.79
CA GLY A 13 56.05 21.50 -13.80
C GLY A 13 55.21 20.25 -13.55
N LEU A 14 55.54 19.13 -14.19
CA LEU A 14 54.84 17.86 -14.00
C LEU A 14 54.93 17.37 -12.55
N ILE A 15 56.12 17.44 -11.94
CA ILE A 15 56.34 17.01 -10.55
C ILE A 15 55.50 17.85 -9.59
N ILE A 16 55.48 19.17 -9.79
CA ILE A 16 54.66 20.08 -8.98
C ILE A 16 53.17 19.76 -9.14
N THR A 17 52.71 19.49 -10.37
CA THR A 17 51.30 19.16 -10.63
C THR A 17 50.89 17.86 -9.94
N VAL A 18 51.69 16.80 -10.04
CA VAL A 18 51.38 15.52 -9.36
C VAL A 18 51.42 15.70 -7.84
N GLY A 19 52.34 16.51 -7.31
CA GLY A 19 52.39 16.86 -5.89
C GLY A 19 51.13 17.56 -5.41
N ILE A 20 50.65 18.56 -6.15
CA ILE A 20 49.39 19.26 -5.84
C ILE A 20 48.19 18.32 -5.94
N LEU A 21 48.13 17.48 -6.98
CA LEU A 21 47.06 16.49 -7.14
C LEU A 21 47.04 15.48 -6.00
N ALA A 22 48.21 15.01 -5.53
CA ALA A 22 48.30 14.10 -4.40
C ALA A 22 47.74 14.72 -3.11
N ILE A 23 48.02 16.00 -2.86
CA ILE A 23 47.48 16.73 -1.71
C ILE A 23 45.95 16.89 -1.84
N LEU A 24 45.47 17.34 -3.00
CA LEU A 24 44.04 17.49 -3.25
C LEU A 24 43.28 16.16 -3.11
N PHE A 25 43.85 15.08 -3.64
CA PHE A 25 43.28 13.74 -3.53
C PHE A 25 43.26 13.25 -2.07
N GLY A 26 44.34 13.51 -1.31
CA GLY A 26 44.39 13.17 0.12
C GLY A 26 43.30 13.87 0.94
N VAL A 27 43.05 15.17 0.70
CA VAL A 27 41.98 15.92 1.37
C VAL A 27 40.59 15.43 0.93
N ALA A 28 40.39 15.20 -0.37
CA ALA A 28 39.13 14.67 -0.88
C ALA A 28 38.81 13.28 -0.30
N TYR A 29 39.79 12.39 -0.22
CA TYR A 29 39.64 11.06 0.38
C TYR A 29 39.29 11.12 1.88
N ALA A 30 39.92 12.04 2.63
CA ALA A 30 39.68 12.19 4.06
C ALA A 30 38.26 12.69 4.41
N THR A 31 37.55 13.31 3.47
CA THR A 31 36.21 13.89 3.70
C THR A 31 35.06 13.04 3.16
N ILE A 32 35.34 12.01 2.37
CA ILE A 32 34.31 11.13 1.81
C ILE A 32 34.12 9.92 2.73
N ASN A 33 32.98 9.87 3.42
CA ASN A 33 32.51 8.64 4.03
C ASN A 33 31.71 7.85 2.97
N PRO A 34 32.26 6.75 2.41
CA PRO A 34 31.58 5.98 1.36
C PRO A 34 30.25 5.41 1.85
N VAL A 35 30.15 5.06 3.14
CA VAL A 35 28.93 4.52 3.74
C VAL A 35 27.80 5.53 3.72
N THR A 36 28.07 6.79 4.07
CA THR A 36 27.05 7.85 4.05
C THR A 36 26.59 8.15 2.62
N ARG A 37 27.49 8.11 1.64
CA ARG A 37 27.10 8.35 0.24
C ARG A 37 26.24 7.23 -0.33
N LEU A 38 26.53 5.98 0.03
CA LEU A 38 25.72 4.84 -0.37
C LEU A 38 24.30 4.95 0.21
N LYS A 39 24.19 5.19 1.51
CA LYS A 39 22.89 5.36 2.18
C LYS A 39 22.06 6.52 1.62
N ASN A 40 22.72 7.61 1.22
CA ASN A 40 22.02 8.73 0.57
C ASN A 40 21.51 8.35 -0.83
N ALA A 41 22.23 7.48 -1.56
CA ALA A 41 21.78 6.98 -2.84
C ALA A 41 20.60 6.00 -2.69
N GLU A 42 20.62 5.15 -1.67
CA GLU A 42 19.50 4.26 -1.32
C GLU A 42 18.24 5.06 -0.95
N ASP A 43 18.38 6.10 -0.12
CA ASP A 43 17.27 7.01 0.20
C ASP A 43 16.71 7.74 -1.02
N GLU A 44 17.56 8.03 -2.02
CA GLU A 44 17.10 8.64 -3.27
C GLU A 44 16.35 7.65 -4.15
N ALA A 45 16.80 6.40 -4.21
CA ALA A 45 16.05 5.31 -4.84
C ALA A 45 14.67 5.14 -4.17
N ARG A 46 14.61 5.13 -2.83
CA ARG A 46 13.33 5.07 -2.09
C ARG A 46 12.39 6.22 -2.42
N ARG A 47 12.91 7.46 -2.56
CA ARG A 47 12.09 8.61 -2.97
C ARG A 47 11.50 8.42 -4.35
N HIS A 48 12.30 7.92 -5.29
CA HIS A 48 11.83 7.65 -6.64
C HIS A 48 10.76 6.55 -6.65
N ASP A 49 11.00 5.46 -5.95
CA ASP A 49 10.09 4.32 -5.84
C ASP A 49 8.75 4.72 -5.21
N ILE A 50 8.77 5.51 -4.13
CA ILE A 50 7.55 6.01 -3.47
C ILE A 50 6.75 6.92 -4.39
N LEU A 51 7.42 7.81 -5.15
CA LEU A 51 6.74 8.67 -6.12
C LEU A 51 6.11 7.84 -7.24
N PHE A 52 6.86 6.88 -7.78
CA PHE A 52 6.40 6.02 -8.85
C PHE A 52 5.20 5.16 -8.42
N LEU A 53 5.28 4.54 -7.24
CA LEU A 53 4.20 3.78 -6.64
C LEU A 53 2.97 4.64 -6.34
N SER A 54 3.18 5.85 -5.80
CA SER A 54 2.09 6.81 -5.55
C SER A 54 1.40 7.24 -6.83
N ASP A 55 2.14 7.54 -7.89
CA ASP A 55 1.58 7.96 -9.18
C ASP A 55 0.84 6.81 -9.87
N ALA A 56 1.33 5.57 -9.76
CA ALA A 56 0.64 4.38 -10.26
C ALA A 56 -0.69 4.16 -9.52
N LEU A 57 -0.68 4.19 -8.18
CA LEU A 57 -1.90 4.06 -7.36
C LEU A 57 -2.88 5.20 -7.65
N PHE A 58 -2.39 6.42 -7.89
CA PHE A 58 -3.24 7.57 -8.21
C PHE A 58 -3.90 7.42 -9.57
N GLN A 59 -3.15 7.02 -10.60
CA GLN A 59 -3.71 6.78 -11.93
C GLN A 59 -4.73 5.64 -11.90
N TYR A 60 -4.40 4.53 -11.23
CA TYR A 60 -5.34 3.43 -11.04
C TYR A 60 -6.62 3.92 -10.35
N ALA A 61 -6.50 4.64 -9.24
CA ALA A 61 -7.66 5.18 -8.54
C ALA A 61 -8.46 6.16 -9.41
N ARG A 62 -7.80 6.97 -10.25
CA ARG A 62 -8.47 7.89 -11.17
C ARG A 62 -9.34 7.16 -12.19
N ASP A 63 -8.84 6.06 -12.73
CA ASP A 63 -9.53 5.28 -13.76
C ASP A 63 -10.60 4.34 -13.16
N HIS A 64 -10.40 3.95 -11.89
CA HIS A 64 -11.30 3.07 -11.14
C HIS A 64 -12.13 3.83 -10.08
N ARG A 65 -12.48 5.10 -10.34
CA ARG A 65 -13.41 5.90 -9.51
C ARG A 65 -13.07 6.01 -8.01
N GLY A 66 -11.79 6.02 -7.68
CA GLY A 66 -11.25 6.13 -6.33
C GLY A 66 -10.91 4.79 -5.70
N VAL A 67 -11.17 3.67 -6.38
CA VAL A 67 -10.80 2.33 -5.91
C VAL A 67 -9.28 2.16 -5.96
N LEU A 68 -8.72 1.58 -4.90
CA LEU A 68 -7.31 1.17 -4.87
C LEU A 68 -7.18 -0.31 -5.20
N PRO A 69 -6.09 -0.73 -5.87
CA PRO A 69 -5.85 -2.11 -6.30
C PRO A 69 -5.32 -2.97 -5.14
N VAL A 70 -5.70 -2.64 -3.92
CA VAL A 70 -5.16 -3.24 -2.71
C VAL A 70 -6.13 -4.27 -2.14
N LEU A 71 -5.56 -5.33 -1.60
CA LEU A 71 -6.25 -6.25 -0.73
C LEU A 71 -5.77 -6.08 0.71
N GLY A 72 -6.72 -5.70 1.54
CA GLY A 72 -6.52 -5.38 2.94
C GLY A 72 -6.94 -3.95 3.25
N GLU A 73 -7.18 -3.69 4.52
CA GLU A 73 -7.54 -2.35 4.97
C GLU A 73 -6.29 -1.45 5.00
N ILE A 74 -6.42 -0.24 4.47
CA ILE A 74 -5.46 0.85 4.69
C ILE A 74 -5.87 1.56 5.99
N THR A 75 -5.12 1.30 7.05
CA THR A 75 -5.35 1.85 8.39
C THR A 75 -4.50 3.09 8.63
N THR A 76 -4.62 3.70 9.81
CA THR A 76 -3.70 4.74 10.26
C THR A 76 -2.34 4.18 10.69
N ASN A 77 -2.15 2.86 10.72
CA ASN A 77 -0.86 2.24 10.99
C ASN A 77 -0.16 1.93 9.66
N LYS A 78 1.17 1.83 9.68
CA LYS A 78 1.95 1.54 8.47
C LYS A 78 1.81 0.07 8.10
N LYS A 79 1.26 -0.20 6.91
CA LYS A 79 1.10 -1.56 6.41
C LYS A 79 1.96 -1.79 5.19
N VAL A 80 2.91 -2.71 5.32
CA VAL A 80 3.89 -3.04 4.28
C VAL A 80 3.21 -3.68 3.08
N ILE A 81 3.66 -3.33 1.88
CA ILE A 81 3.22 -3.98 0.64
C ILE A 81 4.04 -5.25 0.43
N CYS A 82 3.37 -6.37 0.17
CA CYS A 82 4.01 -7.67 0.01
C CYS A 82 3.37 -8.43 -1.16
N SER A 83 4.13 -9.32 -1.80
CA SER A 83 3.66 -10.23 -2.87
C SER A 83 2.70 -11.33 -2.37
N ALA A 84 2.54 -11.47 -1.05
CA ALA A 84 1.57 -12.34 -0.43
C ALA A 84 1.00 -11.73 0.86
N GLN A 85 -0.27 -12.02 1.14
CA GLN A 85 -0.95 -11.54 2.33
C GLN A 85 -0.61 -12.34 3.60
N GLY A 86 -0.95 -11.77 4.77
CA GLY A 86 -0.96 -12.48 6.05
C GLY A 86 0.41 -12.58 6.74
N ALA A 87 1.48 -12.14 6.10
CA ALA A 87 2.77 -11.97 6.78
C ALA A 87 2.73 -10.75 7.69
N LEU A 88 3.03 -10.95 8.98
CA LEU A 88 3.22 -9.86 9.92
C LEU A 88 4.57 -9.19 9.65
N ARG A 89 4.56 -7.87 9.41
CA ARG A 89 5.78 -7.09 9.14
C ARG A 89 5.88 -5.91 10.08
N SER A 90 7.12 -5.62 10.47
CA SER A 90 7.45 -4.44 11.24
C SER A 90 7.88 -3.32 10.30
N CYS A 91 7.31 -2.13 10.45
CA CYS A 91 7.67 -0.97 9.66
C CYS A 91 7.72 0.27 10.56
N ALA A 92 8.94 0.76 10.84
CA ALA A 92 9.16 1.97 11.62
C ALA A 92 8.33 2.05 12.91
N GLY A 93 8.24 0.94 13.65
CA GLY A 93 7.56 0.82 14.94
C GLY A 93 6.18 0.14 14.91
N ASP A 94 5.52 0.08 13.75
CA ASP A 94 4.21 -0.57 13.61
C ASP A 94 4.39 -2.03 13.24
N ASN A 95 3.57 -2.92 13.80
CA ASN A 95 3.58 -4.35 13.48
C ASN A 95 2.20 -4.74 12.93
N GLU A 96 2.10 -4.82 11.62
CA GLU A 96 0.84 -5.01 10.91
C GLU A 96 0.95 -6.12 9.88
N TYR A 97 -0.21 -6.68 9.51
CA TYR A 97 -0.28 -7.63 8.39
C TYR A 97 -0.06 -6.90 7.07
N CYS A 98 0.73 -7.49 6.17
CA CYS A 98 0.97 -6.94 4.84
C CYS A 98 -0.33 -6.67 4.08
N ILE A 99 -0.29 -5.64 3.24
CA ILE A 99 -1.25 -5.41 2.16
C ILE A 99 -0.68 -6.03 0.89
N LEU A 100 -1.55 -6.66 0.10
CA LEU A 100 -1.22 -7.16 -1.24
C LEU A 100 -1.81 -6.21 -2.27
N ILE A 101 -1.14 -6.02 -3.40
CA ILE A 101 -1.75 -5.45 -4.60
C ILE A 101 -2.20 -6.65 -5.44
N ASP A 102 -3.51 -6.84 -5.61
CA ASP A 102 -4.10 -8.01 -6.29
C ASP A 102 -5.08 -7.54 -7.35
N ASP A 103 -4.55 -6.77 -8.30
CA ASP A 103 -5.26 -6.45 -9.51
C ASP A 103 -4.29 -6.59 -10.68
N GLN A 104 -4.61 -7.48 -11.62
CA GLN A 104 -3.75 -7.70 -12.78
C GLN A 104 -3.73 -6.45 -13.66
N ASP A 105 -4.84 -5.71 -13.77
CA ASP A 105 -4.93 -4.49 -14.56
C ASP A 105 -4.00 -3.41 -13.99
N PHE A 106 -3.76 -3.42 -12.66
CA PHE A 106 -2.76 -2.55 -12.04
C PHE A 106 -1.35 -2.82 -12.57
N PHE A 107 -0.98 -4.10 -12.64
CA PHE A 107 0.36 -4.49 -13.10
C PHE A 107 0.56 -4.32 -14.60
N ASP A 108 -0.50 -4.54 -15.38
CA ASP A 108 -0.44 -4.46 -16.83
C ASP A 108 -0.35 -3.01 -17.34
N ASP A 109 -1.10 -2.08 -16.72
CA ASP A 109 -1.26 -0.71 -17.26
C ASP A 109 -0.56 0.40 -16.45
N TYR A 110 -0.30 0.20 -15.15
CA TYR A 110 0.16 1.29 -14.26
C TYR A 110 1.54 1.05 -13.65
N LEU A 111 1.87 -0.19 -13.28
CA LEU A 111 3.13 -0.52 -12.64
C LEU A 111 3.53 -1.98 -12.88
N SER A 112 4.46 -2.24 -13.78
CA SER A 112 4.83 -3.61 -14.18
C SER A 112 5.38 -4.50 -13.06
N GLU A 113 6.01 -3.91 -12.05
CA GLU A 113 6.57 -4.64 -10.91
C GLU A 113 6.60 -3.74 -9.66
N LEU A 114 6.41 -4.34 -8.48
CA LEU A 114 6.56 -3.62 -7.23
C LEU A 114 8.03 -3.23 -6.99
N PRO A 115 8.33 -1.97 -6.68
CA PRO A 115 9.68 -1.61 -6.26
C PRO A 115 10.02 -2.32 -4.95
N ILE A 116 11.30 -2.66 -4.77
CA ILE A 116 11.84 -3.29 -3.57
C ILE A 116 12.89 -2.35 -2.98
N ASP A 117 12.77 -2.06 -1.69
CA ASP A 117 13.72 -1.24 -0.95
C ASP A 117 15.16 -1.75 -1.19
N PRO A 118 16.14 -0.87 -1.45
CA PRO A 118 17.52 -1.27 -1.73
C PRO A 118 18.19 -2.15 -0.67
N ASP A 119 17.70 -2.11 0.59
CA ASP A 119 18.19 -2.95 1.68
C ASP A 119 17.61 -4.39 1.63
N LEU A 120 16.64 -4.64 0.75
CA LEU A 120 15.87 -5.88 0.64
C LEU A 120 16.07 -6.54 -0.74
N THR A 121 15.62 -7.79 -0.85
CA THR A 121 15.90 -8.64 -2.02
C THR A 121 14.69 -9.41 -2.53
N SER A 122 13.51 -9.24 -1.91
CA SER A 122 12.31 -9.99 -2.26
C SER A 122 11.07 -9.13 -2.06
N ASP A 123 10.13 -9.28 -2.98
CA ASP A 123 8.78 -8.72 -2.94
C ASP A 123 7.90 -9.23 -1.79
N THR A 124 8.29 -10.30 -1.09
CA THR A 124 7.60 -10.79 0.13
C THR A 124 7.66 -9.77 1.28
N ASN A 125 8.55 -8.79 1.15
CA ASN A 125 8.62 -7.56 1.93
C ASN A 125 9.25 -6.49 1.02
N THR A 126 8.44 -5.66 0.39
CA THR A 126 8.96 -4.57 -0.47
C THR A 126 9.71 -3.51 0.33
N GLY A 127 9.49 -3.41 1.65
CA GLY A 127 10.01 -2.31 2.47
C GLY A 127 9.26 -0.99 2.28
N TYR A 128 8.26 -0.95 1.41
CA TYR A 128 7.34 0.17 1.22
C TYR A 128 6.00 -0.11 1.89
N TYR A 129 5.33 0.93 2.37
CA TYR A 129 4.07 0.82 3.08
C TYR A 129 3.02 1.81 2.59
N LEU A 130 1.76 1.45 2.86
CA LEU A 130 0.59 2.30 2.72
C LEU A 130 0.05 2.65 4.11
N GLN A 131 -0.43 3.89 4.26
CA GLN A 131 -1.03 4.39 5.48
C GLN A 131 -2.09 5.44 5.13
N LYS A 132 -3.17 5.49 5.90
CA LYS A 132 -4.15 6.56 5.86
C LYS A 132 -3.74 7.66 6.83
N ASP A 133 -3.60 8.89 6.34
CA ASP A 133 -3.37 10.05 7.17
C ASP A 133 -4.55 10.27 8.13
N SER A 134 -4.28 10.35 9.44
CA SER A 134 -5.31 10.45 10.48
C SER A 134 -6.12 11.74 10.43
N ASP A 135 -5.51 12.83 9.95
CA ASP A 135 -6.09 14.18 10.04
C ASP A 135 -6.88 14.52 8.77
N THR A 136 -6.34 14.10 7.62
CA THR A 136 -6.84 14.49 6.30
C THR A 136 -7.50 13.34 5.54
N GLY A 137 -7.22 12.09 5.92
CA GLY A 137 -7.72 10.89 5.25
C GLY A 137 -7.05 10.58 3.91
N TYR A 138 -5.98 11.29 3.53
CA TYR A 138 -5.25 11.00 2.30
C TYR A 138 -4.33 9.79 2.46
N LEU A 139 -4.13 9.06 1.35
CA LEU A 139 -3.20 7.95 1.29
C LEU A 139 -1.76 8.46 1.32
N ILE A 140 -0.98 7.91 2.24
CA ILE A 140 0.46 8.11 2.38
C ILE A 140 1.15 6.83 1.89
N VAL A 141 2.12 7.00 1.01
CA VAL A 141 3.08 5.96 0.60
C VAL A 141 4.42 6.30 1.25
N GLY A 142 5.13 5.32 1.81
CA GLY A 142 6.41 5.57 2.47
C GLY A 142 7.34 4.36 2.54
N ALA A 143 8.58 4.58 2.98
CA ALA A 143 9.59 3.55 3.19
C ALA A 143 9.79 3.22 4.67
N CYS A 144 10.00 1.95 4.99
CA CYS A 144 10.22 1.48 6.36
C CYS A 144 11.63 1.76 6.88
N SER A 145 12.63 1.76 5.99
CA SER A 145 14.03 2.06 6.29
C SER A 145 14.39 3.43 5.71
N THR A 146 15.01 4.31 6.50
CA THR A 146 15.45 5.64 6.03
C THR A 146 16.72 6.06 6.75
N ASN A 147 17.69 6.63 6.04
CA ASN A 147 18.90 7.16 6.64
C ASN A 147 18.73 8.63 7.07
N GLY A 148 17.83 8.86 8.03
CA GLY A 148 17.58 10.19 8.60
C GLY A 148 16.09 10.49 8.76
N ASN A 149 15.59 11.40 7.94
CA ASN A 149 14.18 11.78 7.97
C ASN A 149 13.30 10.71 7.31
N ALA A 150 12.06 10.59 7.79
CA ALA A 150 11.06 9.76 7.16
C ALA A 150 10.88 10.15 5.69
N ILE A 151 10.87 9.16 4.81
CA ILE A 151 10.63 9.32 3.38
C ILE A 151 9.20 8.86 3.13
N THR A 152 8.32 9.85 2.93
CA THR A 152 6.90 9.65 2.70
C THR A 152 6.40 10.59 1.61
N HIS A 153 5.34 10.18 0.93
CA HIS A 153 4.63 10.98 -0.04
C HIS A 153 3.13 10.88 0.24
N LYS A 154 2.49 12.03 0.45
CA LYS A 154 1.03 12.13 0.58
C LYS A 154 0.45 12.28 -0.82
N SER A 155 -0.23 11.23 -1.28
CA SER A 155 -0.92 11.24 -2.57
C SER A 155 -2.18 12.11 -2.53
N ALA A 156 -2.71 12.45 -3.70
CA ALA A 156 -4.01 13.12 -3.83
C ALA A 156 -5.21 12.17 -3.71
N ILE A 157 -4.98 10.91 -3.31
CA ILE A 157 -6.04 9.91 -3.12
C ILE A 157 -6.58 10.04 -1.71
N LYS A 158 -7.87 10.36 -1.57
CA LYS A 158 -8.53 10.36 -0.27
C LYS A 158 -9.10 8.98 0.02
N VAL A 159 -8.59 8.32 1.07
CA VAL A 159 -9.10 7.05 1.58
C VAL A 159 -10.38 7.33 2.36
N SER A 160 -11.51 7.43 1.66
CA SER A 160 -12.82 7.74 2.26
C SER A 160 -13.58 6.52 2.77
N CYS A 161 -13.21 5.32 2.32
CA CYS A 161 -13.95 4.11 2.63
C CYS A 161 -13.49 3.50 3.96
N ALA A 162 -14.45 2.94 4.69
CA ALA A 162 -14.18 2.32 5.99
C ALA A 162 -13.40 1.01 5.84
N ALA A 163 -13.63 0.24 4.78
CA ALA A 163 -12.80 -0.89 4.40
C ALA A 163 -12.68 -1.02 2.86
N TYR A 164 -11.60 -1.62 2.39
CA TYR A 164 -11.36 -1.94 0.98
C TYR A 164 -11.12 -3.44 0.82
N GLY A 165 -11.74 -4.05 -0.20
CA GLY A 165 -11.55 -5.46 -0.51
C GLY A 165 -12.16 -5.85 -1.85
N GLY A 166 -11.48 -6.71 -2.60
CA GLY A 166 -11.95 -7.18 -3.91
C GLY A 166 -12.18 -6.06 -4.93
N GLY A 167 -11.44 -4.95 -4.83
CA GLY A 167 -11.60 -3.79 -5.71
C GLY A 167 -12.79 -2.88 -5.39
N TYR A 168 -13.40 -2.98 -4.20
CA TYR A 168 -14.53 -2.11 -3.84
C TYR A 168 -14.40 -1.54 -2.44
N CYS A 169 -15.03 -0.38 -2.25
CA CYS A 169 -15.25 0.22 -0.96
C CYS A 169 -16.40 -0.47 -0.24
N TRP A 170 -16.17 -0.88 0.99
CA TRP A 170 -17.18 -1.54 1.80
C TRP A 170 -17.75 -0.58 2.85
N TYR A 171 -19.07 -0.66 3.02
CA TYR A 171 -19.84 0.17 3.92
C TYR A 171 -20.69 -0.71 4.82
N PHE A 172 -20.82 -0.32 6.08
CA PHE A 172 -21.54 -1.09 7.08
C PHE A 172 -22.94 -0.56 7.31
N ALA A 173 -23.91 -1.47 7.37
CA ALA A 173 -25.28 -1.13 7.70
C ALA A 173 -25.39 -0.53 9.11
N SER A 174 -26.11 0.59 9.22
CA SER A 174 -26.32 1.25 10.52
C SER A 174 -27.30 0.47 11.41
N SER A 175 -28.20 -0.31 10.80
CA SER A 175 -29.15 -1.19 11.49
C SER A 175 -29.34 -2.52 10.78
N VAL A 176 -29.95 -3.50 11.48
CA VAL A 176 -30.52 -4.69 10.84
C VAL A 176 -31.63 -4.27 9.85
N ASN A 177 -32.05 -5.19 8.99
CA ASN A 177 -33.05 -5.00 7.94
C ASN A 177 -32.68 -4.02 6.81
N GLN A 178 -31.43 -3.55 6.75
CA GLN A 178 -30.95 -2.72 5.64
C GLN A 178 -30.39 -3.59 4.51
N THR A 179 -30.83 -3.32 3.28
CA THR A 179 -30.24 -3.91 2.08
C THR A 179 -28.97 -3.16 1.68
N CYS A 180 -28.09 -3.79 0.92
CA CYS A 180 -26.91 -3.08 0.41
C CYS A 180 -27.26 -1.95 -0.55
N ASN A 181 -28.36 -2.07 -1.31
CA ASN A 181 -28.89 -0.93 -2.07
C ASN A 181 -29.16 0.28 -1.17
N THR A 182 -29.76 0.06 0.00
CA THR A 182 -30.03 1.13 0.96
C THR A 182 -28.74 1.67 1.60
N VAL A 183 -27.81 0.79 1.99
CA VAL A 183 -26.54 1.19 2.60
C VAL A 183 -25.71 2.04 1.64
N CYS A 184 -25.57 1.62 0.39
CA CYS A 184 -24.84 2.37 -0.61
C CYS A 184 -25.54 3.70 -0.95
N ALA A 185 -26.87 3.69 -1.12
CA ALA A 185 -27.62 4.92 -1.41
C ALA A 185 -27.49 5.96 -0.29
N ASN A 186 -27.41 5.55 0.97
CA ASN A 186 -27.18 6.46 2.10
C ASN A 186 -25.80 7.14 2.07
N ASN A 187 -24.86 6.60 1.29
CA ASN A 187 -23.52 7.15 1.08
C ASN A 187 -23.39 7.80 -0.32
N ASP A 188 -24.51 8.04 -1.02
CA ASP A 188 -24.55 8.54 -2.40
C ASP A 188 -23.84 7.63 -3.42
N LEU A 189 -23.88 6.32 -3.18
CA LEU A 189 -23.24 5.27 -4.00
C LEU A 189 -24.24 4.19 -4.44
N VAL A 190 -23.80 3.33 -5.36
CA VAL A 190 -24.56 2.19 -5.89
C VAL A 190 -23.93 0.87 -5.44
N CYS A 191 -24.77 -0.09 -5.04
CA CYS A 191 -24.29 -1.40 -4.66
C CYS A 191 -23.77 -2.19 -5.86
N VAL A 192 -22.66 -2.91 -5.67
CA VAL A 192 -22.08 -3.77 -6.70
C VAL A 192 -22.43 -5.23 -6.40
N PRO A 193 -23.25 -5.89 -7.24
CA PRO A 193 -23.61 -7.29 -7.03
C PRO A 193 -22.47 -8.24 -7.43
N ASN A 194 -22.51 -9.47 -6.92
CA ASN A 194 -21.56 -10.54 -7.26
C ASN A 194 -20.09 -10.20 -7.03
N VAL A 195 -19.83 -9.20 -6.18
CA VAL A 195 -18.49 -8.94 -5.68
C VAL A 195 -18.13 -10.08 -4.75
N THR A 196 -17.06 -10.76 -5.11
CA THR A 196 -16.35 -11.63 -4.17
C THR A 196 -15.59 -10.67 -3.26
N PRO A 197 -15.87 -10.61 -1.95
CA PRO A 197 -14.95 -9.98 -1.01
C PRO A 197 -13.57 -10.56 -1.35
N GLY A 198 -12.59 -9.71 -1.70
CA GLY A 198 -11.28 -10.18 -2.21
C GLY A 198 -10.71 -11.28 -1.33
N PRO A 199 -9.82 -12.15 -1.83
CA PRO A 199 -9.43 -13.37 -1.13
C PRO A 199 -9.12 -13.05 0.33
N ASP A 200 -9.90 -13.63 1.24
CA ASP A 200 -9.72 -13.52 2.69
C ASP A 200 -8.41 -14.22 3.05
N THR A 201 -7.29 -13.54 2.80
CA THR A 201 -5.90 -13.77 3.21
C THR A 201 -5.54 -15.21 3.59
N GLY A 202 -5.74 -16.20 2.69
CA GLY A 202 -5.19 -17.55 2.81
C GLY A 202 -6.13 -18.69 2.39
N PRO A 203 -5.64 -19.95 2.37
CA PRO A 203 -6.49 -21.11 2.16
C PRO A 203 -7.57 -21.20 3.25
N ARG A 204 -8.73 -21.80 2.90
CA ARG A 204 -9.99 -21.98 3.68
C ARG A 204 -9.91 -22.30 5.17
N SER A 205 -8.74 -22.48 5.77
CA SER A 205 -8.56 -23.04 7.11
C SER A 205 -8.15 -22.04 8.19
N PHE A 206 -7.78 -20.78 7.88
CA PHE A 206 -7.15 -19.93 8.91
C PHE A 206 -7.58 -18.45 9.02
N TYR A 207 -8.32 -17.85 8.08
CA TYR A 207 -8.57 -16.39 8.12
C TYR A 207 -9.97 -15.95 7.66
N PHE A 208 -11.02 -16.55 8.21
CA PHE A 208 -12.40 -16.09 7.98
C PHE A 208 -12.61 -14.65 8.51
N CYS A 209 -13.35 -13.82 7.76
CA CYS A 209 -13.91 -12.52 8.20
C CYS A 209 -12.92 -11.35 8.41
N SER A 210 -11.78 -11.31 7.71
CA SER A 210 -10.86 -10.16 7.79
C SER A 210 -11.54 -8.84 7.43
N LEU A 211 -12.40 -8.84 6.40
CA LEU A 211 -13.23 -7.70 6.05
C LEU A 211 -14.20 -7.30 7.19
N ASN A 212 -14.91 -8.27 7.77
CA ASN A 212 -15.85 -7.98 8.85
C ASN A 212 -15.16 -7.44 10.09
N LYS A 213 -13.91 -7.87 10.34
CA LYS A 213 -13.08 -7.40 11.45
C LYS A 213 -12.75 -5.91 11.41
N VAL A 214 -12.87 -5.28 10.24
CA VAL A 214 -12.76 -3.82 10.11
C VAL A 214 -13.97 -3.11 10.73
N PHE A 215 -15.15 -3.75 10.70
CA PHE A 215 -16.41 -3.15 11.13
C PHE A 215 -16.86 -3.59 12.53
N ASP A 216 -16.44 -4.78 12.97
CA ASP A 216 -16.70 -5.29 14.31
C ASP A 216 -15.57 -6.23 14.73
N SER A 217 -15.29 -6.32 16.03
CA SER A 217 -14.31 -7.28 16.59
C SER A 217 -14.53 -8.75 16.20
N CYS A 218 -15.73 -9.12 15.72
CA CYS A 218 -16.14 -10.48 15.44
C CYS A 218 -16.00 -11.41 16.66
N SER A 219 -16.32 -10.89 17.85
CA SER A 219 -16.15 -11.59 19.13
C SER A 219 -16.98 -12.88 19.27
N GLY A 220 -18.06 -12.99 18.51
CA GLY A 220 -18.91 -14.19 18.42
C GLY A 220 -18.37 -15.26 17.48
N GLY A 221 -17.20 -15.04 16.86
CA GLY A 221 -16.57 -15.95 15.92
C GLY A 221 -16.82 -15.58 14.47
N CYS A 222 -16.20 -16.36 13.58
CA CYS A 222 -16.20 -16.15 12.14
C CYS A 222 -16.63 -17.45 11.48
N THR A 223 -17.75 -17.45 10.76
CA THR A 223 -18.29 -18.63 10.07
C THR A 223 -18.42 -18.40 8.58
N ASP A 224 -18.22 -19.48 7.82
CA ASP A 224 -18.48 -19.55 6.38
C ASP A 224 -19.76 -20.39 6.20
N GLU A 225 -20.76 -19.77 5.58
CA GLU A 225 -22.10 -20.34 5.44
C GLU A 225 -22.40 -20.61 3.97
N ALA A 226 -22.17 -21.84 3.51
CA ALA A 226 -22.38 -22.22 2.11
C ALA A 226 -23.87 -22.22 1.70
N GLY A 227 -24.17 -21.70 0.50
CA GLY A 227 -25.49 -21.82 -0.17
C GLY A 227 -26.52 -20.68 -0.05
N SER A 228 -26.17 -19.42 0.26
CA SER A 228 -27.14 -18.31 0.32
C SER A 228 -26.61 -16.98 -0.27
N ASN A 229 -27.30 -16.39 -1.25
CA ASN A 229 -26.91 -15.14 -1.91
C ASN A 229 -27.01 -13.92 -0.97
N ARG A 230 -25.99 -13.68 -0.14
CA ARG A 230 -25.96 -12.59 0.83
C ARG A 230 -24.57 -11.94 0.95
N PRO A 231 -24.50 -10.65 1.30
CA PRO A 231 -23.24 -10.00 1.64
C PRO A 231 -22.63 -10.57 2.92
N PRO A 232 -21.34 -10.29 3.22
CA PRO A 232 -20.79 -10.47 4.55
C PRO A 232 -21.62 -9.73 5.59
N THR A 233 -21.80 -10.33 6.77
CA THR A 233 -22.66 -9.76 7.81
C THR A 233 -22.09 -9.87 9.21
N VAL A 234 -22.58 -9.01 10.11
CA VAL A 234 -22.24 -9.01 11.53
C VAL A 234 -23.51 -9.04 12.35
N ASN A 235 -23.62 -9.97 13.30
CA ASN A 235 -24.67 -9.97 14.29
C ASN A 235 -24.33 -8.97 15.41
N PRO A 236 -25.10 -7.87 15.57
CA PRO A 236 -24.76 -6.84 16.55
C PRO A 236 -25.00 -7.28 18.01
N THR A 237 -25.67 -8.41 18.25
CA THR A 237 -25.96 -8.92 19.60
C THR A 237 -24.90 -9.93 20.05
N THR A 238 -24.51 -10.85 19.16
CA THR A 238 -23.55 -11.91 19.49
C THR A 238 -22.12 -11.60 19.05
N GLY A 239 -21.92 -10.62 18.17
CA GLY A 239 -20.63 -10.36 17.52
C GLY A 239 -20.24 -11.46 16.52
N ALA A 240 -21.17 -12.33 16.11
CA ALA A 240 -20.90 -13.36 15.12
C ALA A 240 -20.77 -12.74 13.72
N CYS A 241 -19.67 -13.02 13.04
CA CYS A 241 -19.41 -12.58 11.67
C CYS A 241 -19.59 -13.74 10.70
N GLU A 242 -20.31 -13.48 9.62
CA GLU A 242 -20.58 -14.45 8.57
C GLU A 242 -20.07 -13.90 7.24
N ILE A 243 -19.44 -14.76 6.43
CA ILE A 243 -19.03 -14.46 5.05
C ILE A 243 -19.68 -15.41 4.06
N TYR A 244 -19.75 -14.98 2.79
CA TYR A 244 -20.33 -15.75 1.70
C TYR A 244 -19.59 -15.53 0.38
N TYR A 245 -19.60 -16.55 -0.49
CA TYR A 245 -19.03 -16.52 -1.84
C TYR A 245 -19.94 -17.27 -2.83
N PRO A 246 -20.05 -16.86 -4.11
CA PRO A 246 -19.68 -15.59 -4.77
C PRO A 246 -20.88 -14.68 -5.11
N ASP A 247 -22.11 -15.13 -4.84
CA ASP A 247 -23.34 -14.48 -5.32
C ASP A 247 -23.85 -13.40 -4.35
N LEU A 248 -23.05 -12.36 -4.12
CA LEU A 248 -23.47 -11.23 -3.27
C LEU A 248 -24.72 -10.55 -3.85
N SER A 249 -25.81 -10.59 -3.07
CA SER A 249 -27.07 -9.94 -3.44
C SER A 249 -27.22 -8.58 -2.77
N CYS A 250 -27.38 -7.54 -3.60
CA CYS A 250 -27.61 -6.17 -3.13
C CYS A 250 -28.97 -5.96 -2.46
N THR A 251 -29.92 -6.89 -2.64
CA THR A 251 -31.29 -6.80 -2.09
C THR A 251 -31.46 -7.63 -0.82
N TYR A 252 -30.44 -8.38 -0.40
CA TYR A 252 -30.53 -9.17 0.83
C TYR A 252 -30.66 -8.27 2.06
N SER A 253 -31.51 -8.66 3.00
CA SER A 253 -31.63 -8.03 4.31
C SER A 253 -31.81 -9.11 5.37
N SER A 254 -31.27 -8.87 6.57
CA SER A 254 -31.43 -9.77 7.72
C SER A 254 -32.02 -9.03 8.90
N ALA A 255 -32.96 -9.67 9.61
CA ALA A 255 -33.53 -9.12 10.86
C ALA A 255 -32.57 -9.23 12.05
N SER A 256 -31.54 -10.07 11.95
CA SER A 256 -30.60 -10.35 13.04
C SER A 256 -29.17 -9.92 12.73
N TYR A 257 -28.86 -9.63 11.46
CA TYR A 257 -27.51 -9.29 11.03
C TYR A 257 -27.48 -7.97 10.26
N LYS A 258 -26.38 -7.24 10.42
CA LYS A 258 -26.04 -6.04 9.67
C LYS A 258 -25.19 -6.43 8.47
N ASN A 259 -25.55 -5.93 7.29
CA ASN A 259 -24.82 -6.20 6.06
C ASN A 259 -23.58 -5.30 5.93
N ILE A 260 -22.52 -5.86 5.36
CA ILE A 260 -21.33 -5.15 4.88
C ILE A 260 -21.39 -5.16 3.35
N CYS A 261 -21.41 -3.98 2.75
CA CYS A 261 -21.88 -3.80 1.39
C CYS A 261 -20.81 -3.15 0.51
N PRO A 262 -20.51 -3.72 -0.66
CA PRO A 262 -19.61 -3.11 -1.63
C PRO A 262 -20.37 -2.02 -2.40
N CYS A 263 -19.85 -0.80 -2.38
CA CYS A 263 -20.46 0.36 -3.00
C CYS A 263 -19.46 1.07 -3.93
N GLN A 264 -19.97 1.66 -5.03
CA GLN A 264 -19.21 2.46 -6.00
C GLN A 264 -20.04 3.61 -6.59
#